data_AF-A0A919GDD8-F1
#
_entry.id   AF-A0A919GDD8-F1
#
_cell.length_a   1.000
_cell.length_b   1.000
_cell.length_c   1.000
_cell.angle_alpha   90.00
_cell.angle_beta   90.00
_cell.angle_gamma   90.00
#
_symmetry.space_group_name_H-M   'P 1'
#
loop_
_entity.id
_entity.type
_entity.pdbx_description
1 polymer ?
#
loop_
_entity_poly.entity_id
_entity_poly.type
_entity_poly.pdbx_seq_one_letter_code
_entity_poly.pdbx_strand_id
1 'polypeptide(L)' 'MRQDDNGNRYLVAGGLDRAEAERLAAEFEARGHKQLYWVESEAA' A
#
# COMPACT_ATOMS: atom_id res chain seq x y z
N MET A 1 -2.13 -0.61 -1.35
CA MET A 1 -3.24 0.04 -0.61
C MET A 1 -2.69 0.92 0.50
N ARG A 2 -3.45 1.95 0.92
CA ARG A 2 -3.17 2.79 2.09
C ARG A 2 -4.42 2.92 2.95
N GLN A 3 -4.29 2.84 4.28
CA GLN A 3 -5.30 3.24 5.26
C GLN A 3 -4.81 4.43 6.07
N ASP A 4 -5.70 5.41 6.27
CA ASP A 4 -5.46 6.50 7.21
C ASP A 4 -5.92 6.20 8.65
N ASP A 5 -5.63 7.09 9.58
CA ASP A 5 -6.03 6.99 10.99
C ASP A 5 -7.55 7.07 11.20
N ASN A 6 -8.30 7.54 10.20
CA ASN A 6 -9.76 7.52 10.18
C ASN A 6 -10.33 6.22 9.59
N GLY A 7 -9.48 5.27 9.20
CA GLY A 7 -9.86 3.98 8.65
C GLY A 7 -10.16 4.00 7.14
N ASN A 8 -10.02 5.13 6.46
CA ASN A 8 -10.30 5.24 5.03
C ASN A 8 -9.23 4.52 4.22
N ARG A 9 -9.64 3.67 3.27
CA ARG A 9 -8.76 2.87 2.44
C ARG A 9 -8.71 3.38 1.00
N TYR A 10 -7.52 3.46 0.44
CA TYR A 10 -7.27 3.98 -0.91
C TYR A 10 -6.29 3.10 -1.68
N LEU A 11 -6.51 2.99 -3.00
CA LEU A 11 -5.54 2.45 -3.94
C LEU A 11 -4.40 3.47 -4.11
N VAL A 12 -3.17 3.01 -3.92
CA VAL A 12 -1.96 3.84 -4.07
C VAL A 12 -1.34 3.62 -5.46
N ALA A 13 -1.26 2.35 -5.87
CA ALA A 13 -0.78 1.92 -7.18
C ALA A 13 -1.43 0.56 -7.50
N GLY A 14 -1.68 0.30 -8.78
CA GLY A 14 -2.19 -0.96 -9.32
C GLY A 14 -1.44 -1.35 -10.60
N GLY A 15 -1.66 -2.56 -11.11
CA GLY A 15 -0.96 -3.08 -12.29
C GLY A 15 0.55 -3.33 -12.10
N LEU A 16 1.01 -3.45 -10.85
CA LEU A 16 2.39 -3.79 -10.52
C LEU A 16 2.52 -5.30 -10.33
N ASP A 17 3.71 -5.84 -10.62
CA ASP A 17 4.02 -7.17 -10.11
C ASP A 17 4.06 -7.15 -8.57
N ARG A 18 3.91 -8.33 -7.96
CA ARG A 18 3.84 -8.43 -6.50
C ARG A 18 5.11 -7.89 -5.82
N ALA A 19 6.29 -8.13 -6.38
CA ALA A 19 7.55 -7.70 -5.78
C ALA A 19 7.72 -6.16 -5.86
N GLU A 20 7.27 -5.54 -6.95
CA GLU A 20 7.20 -4.09 -7.10
C GLU A 20 6.21 -3.48 -6.10
N ALA A 21 5.03 -4.08 -5.96
CA ALA A 21 4.03 -3.62 -5.00
C ALA A 21 4.54 -3.72 -3.55
N GLU A 22 5.23 -4.80 -3.20
CA GLU A 22 5.81 -5.01 -1.86
C GLU A 22 6.94 -4.01 -1.58
N ARG A 23 7.84 -3.76 -2.54
CA ARG A 23 8.88 -2.73 -2.41
C ARG A 23 8.29 -1.35 -2.18
N LEU A 24 7.26 -0.99 -2.95
CA LEU A 24 6.59 0.30 -2.83
C LEU A 24 5.91 0.45 -1.46
N ALA A 25 5.21 -0.59 -0.98
CA ALA A 25 4.59 -0.59 0.34
C ALA A 25 5.64 -0.40 1.44
N ALA A 26 6.77 -1.12 1.38
CA ALA A 26 7.86 -0.99 2.35
C ALA A 26 8.49 0.41 2.35
N GLU A 27 8.66 1.03 1.17
CA GLU A 27 9.16 2.40 1.07
C GLU A 27 8.22 3.40 1.74
N PHE A 28 6.91 3.24 1.56
CA PHE A 28 5.92 4.11 2.19
C PHE A 28 5.84 3.92 3.71
N GLU A 29 5.93 2.69 4.20
CA GLU A 29 6.01 2.38 5.64
C GLU A 29 7.25 3.03 6.29
N ALA A 30 8.39 3.02 5.61
CA ALA A 30 9.65 3.56 6.14
C ALA A 30 9.65 5.09 6.35
N ARG A 31 8.68 5.82 5.77
CA ARG A 31 8.61 7.29 5.85
C ARG A 31 8.05 7.81 7.20
N GLY A 32 7.61 6.94 8.10
CA GLY A 32 7.25 7.31 9.48
C GLY A 32 5.94 8.09 9.62
N HIS A 33 5.02 7.94 8.67
CA HIS A 33 3.67 8.52 8.75
C HIS A 33 2.73 7.60 9.55
N LYS A 34 1.62 8.15 10.08
CA LYS A 34 0.58 7.37 10.80
C LYS A 34 -0.31 6.51 9.88
N GLN A 35 0.11 6.27 8.65
CA GLN A 35 -0.67 5.55 7.66
C GLN A 35 -0.16 4.12 7.54
N LEU A 36 -1.07 3.19 7.29
CA LEU A 36 -0.76 1.79 7.01
C LEU A 36 -0.75 1.57 5.49
N TYR A 37 0.24 0.85 4.99
CA TYR A 37 0.43 0.47 3.59
C TYR A 37 0.57 -1.04 3.48
N TRP A 38 -0.16 -1.64 2.55
CA TRP A 38 -0.07 -3.08 2.30
C TRP A 38 -0.37 -3.41 0.83
N VAL A 39 0.00 -4.62 0.43
CA VAL A 39 -0.28 -5.17 -0.91
C VAL A 39 -1.57 -5.98 -0.85
N GLU A 40 -2.46 -5.74 -1.80
CA GLU A 40 -3.61 -6.60 -2.09
C GLU A 40 -3.41 -7.20 -3.47
N SER A 41 -3.78 -8.48 -3.63
CA SER A 41 -3.87 -9.09 -4.95
C SER A 41 -5.09 -8.54 -5.66
N GLU A 42 -4.94 -8.13 -6.92
CA GLU A 42 -6.10 -7.87 -7.78
C GLU A 42 -6.87 -9.19 -7.92
N ALA A 43 -8.14 -9.19 -7.50
CA ALA A 43 -9.01 -10.33 -7.73
C ALA A 43 -9.18 -10.50 -9.25
N ALA A 44 -8.94 -11.72 -9.73
CA ALA A 44 -9.11 -12.10 -11.13
C ALA A 44 -10.56 -11.94 -11.62
#